data_AF-A0A6G1SX64-F1
#
_entry.id   AF-A0A6G1SX64-F1
#
_cell.length_a   1.000
_cell.length_b   1.000
_cell.length_c   1.000
_cell.angle_alpha   90.00
_cell.angle_beta   90.00
_cell.angle_gamma   90.00
#
_symmetry.space_group_name_H-M   'P 1'
#
loop_
_entity.id
_entity.type
_entity.pdbx_description
1 polymer ?
#
loop_
_entity_poly.entity_id
_entity_poly.type
_entity_poly.pdbx_seq_one_letter_code
_entity_poly.pdbx_strand_id
1 'polypeptide(L)'
;MDETRRNEGDPPARTGEGLAQALGGEGDTEFFRRFSLNAAALAEELGVPRSGDADILFLAFLKTLARFGLFEFGPVTIYVPLIEDIVQRTVHKPPEESVASLVEFTKVLRAEQRRFGRNRIDELQMLLAFMRMEQGLPARVFGELGVRPEEVEEFARTGRTPDAGLEQLFSPEEAADYLGIHVQTVRAWIRSGRLKASRLAGQRALRIKASDLASVLEPVSGDEAATEP
;
A
#
# COMPACT_ATOMS: atom_id res chain seq x y z
N MET A 1 -7.57 8.33 -65.25
CA MET A 1 -6.94 9.17 -64.22
C MET A 1 -7.57 8.75 -62.92
N ASP A 2 -6.76 8.06 -62.12
CA ASP A 2 -7.17 7.12 -61.08
C ASP A 2 -6.85 7.76 -59.73
N GLU A 3 -7.83 8.43 -59.14
CA GLU A 3 -7.74 9.05 -57.81
C GLU A 3 -8.54 8.21 -56.81
N THR A 4 -7.96 7.09 -56.40
CA THR A 4 -8.39 6.39 -55.19
C THR A 4 -7.15 6.06 -54.37
N ARG A 5 -6.45 7.10 -53.92
CA ARG A 5 -5.47 6.96 -52.83
C ARG A 5 -6.25 6.71 -51.55
N ARG A 6 -6.34 5.43 -51.19
CA ARG A 6 -6.70 4.96 -49.86
C ARG A 6 -5.82 5.69 -48.84
N ASN A 7 -6.45 6.52 -48.03
CA ASN A 7 -5.87 7.04 -46.82
C ASN A 7 -5.89 5.88 -45.82
N GLU A 8 -4.82 5.08 -45.82
CA GLU A 8 -4.52 4.16 -44.72
C GLU A 8 -4.31 5.03 -43.48
N GLY A 9 -5.37 5.17 -42.69
CA GLY A 9 -5.30 5.81 -41.40
C GLY A 9 -4.27 5.11 -40.55
N ASP A 10 -3.27 5.87 -40.13
CA ASP A 10 -2.29 5.49 -39.13
C ASP A 10 -3.05 4.83 -37.95
N PRO A 11 -2.68 3.62 -37.50
CA PRO A 11 -3.37 2.99 -36.39
C PRO A 11 -3.30 3.93 -35.18
N PRO A 12 -4.41 4.10 -34.43
CA PRO A 12 -4.40 4.95 -33.24
C PRO A 12 -3.24 4.50 -32.35
N ALA A 13 -2.38 5.46 -31.99
CA ALA A 13 -1.26 5.25 -31.09
C ALA A 13 -1.66 4.30 -29.96
N ARG A 14 -0.85 3.27 -29.72
CA ARG A 14 -1.12 2.21 -28.73
C ARG A 14 -1.53 2.88 -27.42
N THR A 15 -2.80 2.76 -27.02
CA THR A 15 -3.41 3.54 -25.94
C THR A 15 -2.68 3.41 -24.60
N GLY A 16 -1.92 2.31 -24.39
CA GLY A 16 -1.04 2.15 -23.23
C GLY A 16 0.17 3.10 -23.20
N GLU A 17 0.70 3.52 -24.36
CA GLU A 17 1.74 4.55 -24.44
C GLU A 17 1.17 5.93 -24.08
N GLY A 18 -0.10 6.20 -24.41
CA GLY A 18 -0.77 7.45 -24.07
C GLY A 18 -0.89 7.71 -22.57
N LEU A 19 -1.19 6.67 -21.77
CA LEU A 19 -1.24 6.80 -20.31
C LEU A 19 0.16 7.04 -19.73
N ALA A 20 1.15 6.23 -20.11
CA ALA A 20 2.54 6.41 -19.66
C ALA A 20 3.12 7.79 -20.06
N GLN A 21 2.78 8.27 -21.26
CA GLN A 21 3.22 9.56 -21.77
C GLN A 21 2.46 10.73 -21.11
N ALA A 22 1.17 10.56 -20.80
CA ALA A 22 0.38 11.54 -20.05
C ALA A 22 0.79 11.66 -18.57
N LEU A 23 1.37 10.60 -18.00
CA LEU A 23 1.92 10.55 -16.65
C LEU A 23 3.39 11.01 -16.59
N GLY A 24 3.99 11.33 -17.74
CA GLY A 24 5.16 12.18 -17.97
C GLY A 24 6.12 12.35 -16.79
N GLY A 25 7.10 11.45 -16.67
CA GLY A 25 8.20 11.61 -15.74
C GLY A 25 9.27 10.54 -15.95
N GLU A 26 10.53 10.96 -16.01
CA GLU A 26 11.73 10.16 -16.23
C GLU A 26 12.10 9.32 -14.98
N GLY A 27 11.19 8.53 -14.45
CA GLY A 27 11.60 7.62 -13.38
C GLY A 27 10.72 6.40 -13.18
N ASP A 28 11.24 5.50 -12.34
CA ASP A 28 10.80 4.12 -12.08
C ASP A 28 9.90 3.58 -13.18
N THR A 29 10.52 3.59 -14.35
CA THR A 29 9.95 3.16 -15.61
C THR A 29 9.46 1.72 -15.50
N GLU A 30 10.01 0.93 -14.59
CA GLU A 30 9.64 -0.47 -14.41
C GLU A 30 8.30 -0.63 -13.68
N PHE A 31 8.00 0.16 -12.64
CA PHE A 31 6.68 0.13 -12.01
C PHE A 31 5.60 0.50 -13.02
N PHE A 32 5.72 1.65 -13.68
CA PHE A 32 4.70 2.11 -14.64
C PHE A 32 4.56 1.18 -15.83
N ARG A 33 5.66 0.57 -16.29
CA ARG A 33 5.62 -0.44 -17.35
C ARG A 33 4.84 -1.67 -16.91
N ARG A 34 5.14 -2.25 -15.73
CA ARG A 34 4.38 -3.39 -15.18
C ARG A 34 2.91 -3.05 -14.97
N PHE A 35 2.65 -1.89 -14.36
CA PHE A 35 1.31 -1.38 -14.15
C PHE A 35 0.53 -1.26 -15.47
N SER A 36 1.12 -0.62 -16.48
CA SER A 36 0.50 -0.43 -17.79
C SER A 36 0.23 -1.75 -18.51
N LEU A 37 1.16 -2.71 -18.43
CA LEU A 37 0.97 -4.06 -18.97
C LEU A 37 -0.17 -4.80 -18.26
N ASN A 38 -0.22 -4.74 -16.92
CA ASN A 38 -1.29 -5.35 -16.13
C ASN A 38 -2.66 -4.72 -16.44
N ALA A 39 -2.74 -3.39 -16.55
CA ALA A 39 -3.96 -2.69 -16.90
C ALA A 39 -4.45 -3.07 -18.30
N ALA A 40 -3.55 -3.14 -19.29
CA ALA A 40 -3.89 -3.55 -20.65
C ALA A 40 -4.36 -5.01 -20.71
N ALA A 41 -3.70 -5.92 -19.99
CA ALA A 41 -4.09 -7.33 -19.92
C ALA A 41 -5.47 -7.51 -19.26
N LEU A 42 -5.73 -6.81 -18.15
CA LEU A 42 -7.04 -6.84 -17.48
C LEU A 42 -8.15 -6.28 -18.37
N ALA A 43 -7.91 -5.18 -19.08
CA ALA A 43 -8.90 -4.62 -19.99
C ALA A 43 -9.24 -5.60 -21.12
N GLU A 44 -8.23 -6.30 -21.65
CA GLU A 44 -8.41 -7.33 -22.68
C GLU A 44 -9.16 -8.56 -22.16
N GLU A 45 -8.79 -9.06 -20.98
CA GLU A 45 -9.45 -10.19 -20.31
C GLU A 45 -10.93 -9.91 -20.03
N LEU A 46 -11.24 -8.69 -19.61
CA LEU A 46 -12.60 -8.26 -19.26
C LEU A 46 -13.42 -7.79 -20.48
N GLY A 47 -12.82 -7.77 -21.68
CA GLY A 47 -13.49 -7.35 -22.91
C GLY A 47 -13.90 -5.87 -22.92
N VAL A 48 -13.15 -5.01 -22.21
CA VAL A 48 -13.45 -3.58 -22.05
C VAL A 48 -12.45 -2.70 -22.79
N PRO A 49 -12.84 -1.48 -23.21
CA PRO A 49 -11.95 -0.59 -23.93
C PRO A 49 -10.67 -0.27 -23.15
N ARG A 50 -9.52 -0.30 -23.85
CA ARG A 50 -8.22 0.09 -23.28
C ARG A 50 -8.15 1.56 -22.85
N SER A 51 -9.13 2.38 -23.23
CA SER A 51 -9.26 3.74 -22.72
C SER A 51 -9.37 3.75 -21.19
N GLY A 52 -9.80 2.65 -20.55
CA GLY A 52 -9.65 2.42 -19.12
C GLY A 52 -10.83 2.92 -18.28
N ASP A 53 -11.10 2.19 -17.20
CA ASP A 53 -11.97 2.56 -16.08
C ASP A 53 -11.07 2.68 -14.85
N ALA A 54 -11.33 3.63 -13.95
CA ALA A 54 -10.53 3.76 -12.72
C ALA A 54 -10.56 2.48 -11.88
N ASP A 55 -11.63 1.68 -11.93
CA ASP A 55 -11.71 0.40 -11.21
C ASP A 55 -10.70 -0.62 -11.77
N ILE A 56 -10.50 -0.64 -13.09
CA ILE A 56 -9.52 -1.51 -13.75
C ILE A 56 -8.11 -1.04 -13.42
N LEU A 57 -7.87 0.28 -13.45
CA LEU A 57 -6.58 0.85 -13.05
C LEU A 57 -6.28 0.55 -11.59
N PHE A 58 -7.28 0.60 -10.71
CA PHE A 58 -7.11 0.27 -9.31
C PHE A 58 -6.74 -1.21 -9.12
N LEU A 59 -7.45 -2.13 -9.77
CA LEU A 59 -7.08 -3.55 -9.73
C LEU A 59 -5.69 -3.81 -10.30
N ALA A 60 -5.33 -3.16 -11.42
CA ALA A 60 -4.00 -3.26 -12.01
C ALA A 60 -2.91 -2.75 -11.03
N PHE A 61 -3.17 -1.66 -10.33
CA PHE A 61 -2.29 -1.10 -9.30
C PHE A 61 -2.07 -2.12 -8.17
N LEU A 62 -3.15 -2.66 -7.61
CA LEU A 62 -3.09 -3.67 -6.55
C LEU A 62 -2.33 -4.92 -7.00
N LYS A 63 -2.65 -5.51 -8.16
CA LYS A 63 -1.96 -6.68 -8.71
C LYS A 63 -0.47 -6.42 -8.96
N THR A 64 -0.11 -5.18 -9.27
CA THR A 64 1.29 -4.81 -9.52
C THR A 64 2.11 -4.82 -8.22
N LEU A 65 1.54 -4.42 -7.10
CA LEU A 65 2.26 -4.25 -5.83
C LEU A 65 2.01 -5.38 -4.81
N ALA A 66 0.98 -6.18 -5.01
CA ALA A 66 0.64 -7.26 -4.08
C ALA A 66 1.69 -8.37 -4.02
N ARG A 67 1.77 -9.00 -2.84
CA ARG A 67 2.59 -10.19 -2.58
C ARG A 67 1.67 -11.29 -2.07
N PHE A 68 1.71 -12.46 -2.71
CA PHE A 68 0.85 -13.60 -2.36
C PHE A 68 -0.65 -13.27 -2.37
N GLY A 69 -1.09 -12.35 -3.24
CA GLY A 69 -2.48 -11.92 -3.34
C GLY A 69 -2.91 -10.89 -2.28
N LEU A 70 -1.99 -10.40 -1.45
CA LEU A 70 -2.25 -9.35 -0.47
C LEU A 70 -1.50 -8.08 -0.85
N PHE A 71 -2.22 -6.95 -0.88
CA PHE A 71 -1.62 -5.62 -0.96
C PHE A 71 -1.53 -5.03 0.44
N GLU A 72 -0.34 -4.57 0.83
CA GLU A 72 -0.09 -3.97 2.14
C GLU A 72 0.70 -2.67 1.96
N PHE A 73 0.18 -1.59 2.56
CA PHE A 73 0.90 -0.32 2.66
C PHE A 73 0.45 0.43 3.91
N GLY A 74 1.24 0.32 4.98
CA GLY A 74 0.94 0.96 6.26
C GLY A 74 -0.38 0.45 6.84
N PRO A 75 -1.36 1.34 7.08
CA PRO A 75 -2.67 0.93 7.60
C PRO A 75 -3.56 0.24 6.55
N VAL A 76 -3.17 0.24 5.27
CA VAL A 76 -3.96 -0.37 4.19
C VAL A 76 -3.56 -1.83 4.02
N THR A 77 -4.54 -2.73 4.17
CA THR A 77 -4.40 -4.15 3.83
C THR A 77 -5.58 -4.57 2.97
N ILE A 78 -5.32 -5.07 1.76
CA ILE A 78 -6.35 -5.45 0.79
C ILE A 78 -6.09 -6.85 0.25
N TYR A 79 -7.09 -7.73 0.36
CA TYR A 79 -7.06 -9.04 -0.29
C TYR A 79 -7.45 -8.90 -1.77
N VAL A 80 -6.47 -8.94 -2.66
CA VAL A 80 -6.62 -8.62 -4.08
C VAL A 80 -7.60 -9.56 -4.81
N PRO A 81 -7.65 -10.89 -4.55
CA PRO A 81 -8.63 -11.76 -5.21
C PRO A 81 -10.09 -11.37 -4.96
N LEU A 82 -10.40 -10.78 -3.80
CA LEU A 82 -11.75 -10.27 -3.53
C LEU A 82 -12.06 -9.07 -4.43
N ILE A 83 -11.11 -8.15 -4.61
CA ILE A 83 -11.27 -6.99 -5.49
C ILE A 83 -11.42 -7.45 -6.95
N GLU A 84 -10.65 -8.45 -7.36
CA GLU A 84 -10.74 -9.06 -8.69
C GLU A 84 -12.14 -9.63 -8.98
N ASP A 85 -12.71 -10.40 -8.03
CA ASP A 85 -14.08 -10.92 -8.14
C ASP A 85 -15.13 -9.79 -8.20
N ILE A 86 -14.96 -8.72 -7.43
CA ILE A 86 -15.85 -7.55 -7.50
C ILE A 86 -15.77 -6.91 -8.89
N VAL A 87 -14.57 -6.62 -9.39
CA VAL A 87 -14.39 -6.01 -10.72
C VAL A 87 -15.02 -6.87 -11.81
N GLN A 88 -14.77 -8.19 -11.80
CA GLN A 88 -15.35 -9.11 -12.79
C GLN A 88 -16.87 -9.05 -12.83
N ARG A 89 -17.52 -8.83 -11.67
CA ARG A 89 -18.99 -8.72 -11.58
C ARG A 89 -19.53 -7.34 -11.97
N THR A 90 -18.71 -6.29 -11.91
CA THR A 90 -19.15 -4.90 -12.10
C THR A 90 -18.61 -4.21 -13.35
N VAL A 91 -17.74 -4.87 -14.13
CA VAL A 91 -17.01 -4.23 -15.25
C VAL A 91 -17.90 -3.78 -16.42
N HIS A 92 -19.16 -4.24 -16.50
CA HIS A 92 -20.08 -3.94 -17.60
C HIS A 92 -20.73 -2.55 -17.50
N LYS A 93 -19.93 -1.50 -17.23
CA LYS A 93 -20.41 -0.12 -17.26
C LYS A 93 -20.54 0.39 -18.70
N PRO A 94 -21.46 1.35 -18.96
CA PRO A 94 -21.49 2.08 -20.21
C PRO A 94 -20.13 2.76 -20.47
N PRO A 95 -19.62 2.80 -21.73
CA PRO A 95 -18.33 3.41 -22.04
C PRO A 95 -18.19 4.87 -21.56
N GLU A 96 -19.30 5.63 -21.56
CA GLU A 96 -19.33 7.02 -21.10
C GLU A 96 -18.99 7.14 -19.61
N GLU A 97 -19.47 6.22 -18.77
CA GLU A 97 -19.19 6.20 -17.33
C GLU A 97 -17.73 5.82 -17.05
N SER A 98 -17.18 4.86 -17.80
CA SER A 98 -15.77 4.47 -17.66
C SER A 98 -14.81 5.62 -18.01
N VAL A 99 -15.09 6.36 -19.09
CA VAL A 99 -14.29 7.53 -19.47
C VAL A 99 -14.41 8.64 -18.42
N ALA A 100 -15.61 8.90 -17.90
CA ALA A 100 -15.81 9.90 -16.86
C ALA A 100 -15.01 9.58 -15.59
N SER A 101 -15.04 8.31 -15.16
CA SER A 101 -14.28 7.78 -14.02
C SER A 101 -12.76 7.98 -14.20
N LEU A 102 -12.23 7.68 -15.39
CA LEU A 102 -10.82 7.91 -15.71
C LEU A 102 -10.42 9.39 -15.68
N VAL A 103 -11.26 10.27 -16.23
CA VAL A 103 -11.01 11.71 -16.24
C VAL A 103 -10.97 12.26 -14.82
N GLU A 104 -11.88 11.81 -13.96
CA GLU A 104 -11.87 12.15 -12.53
C GLU A 104 -10.59 11.67 -11.86
N PHE A 105 -10.24 10.39 -11.99
CA PHE A 105 -9.01 9.83 -11.44
C PHE A 105 -7.77 10.64 -11.87
N THR A 106 -7.67 10.99 -13.15
CA THR A 106 -6.55 11.79 -13.68
C THR A 106 -6.50 13.19 -13.07
N LYS A 107 -7.66 13.82 -12.81
CA LYS A 107 -7.72 15.12 -12.11
C LYS A 107 -7.22 15.00 -10.67
N VAL A 108 -7.65 13.97 -9.94
CA VAL A 108 -7.21 13.70 -8.56
C VAL A 108 -5.72 13.42 -8.54
N LEU A 109 -5.21 12.57 -9.43
CA LEU A 109 -3.80 12.23 -9.53
C LEU A 109 -2.90 13.45 -9.80
N ARG A 110 -3.33 14.36 -10.68
CA ARG A 110 -2.63 15.63 -10.92
C ARG A 110 -2.67 16.56 -9.71
N ALA A 111 -3.76 16.55 -8.94
CA ALA A 111 -3.84 17.32 -7.70
C ALA A 111 -2.84 16.78 -6.66
N GLU A 112 -2.74 15.45 -6.52
CA GLU A 112 -1.75 14.80 -5.66
C GLU A 112 -0.31 15.09 -6.11
N GLN A 113 -0.02 14.99 -7.41
CA GLN A 113 1.29 15.35 -7.96
C GLN A 113 1.71 16.79 -7.55
N ARG A 114 0.80 17.76 -7.68
CA ARG A 114 1.04 19.15 -7.26
C ARG A 114 1.22 19.29 -5.75
N ARG A 115 0.41 18.58 -4.95
CA ARG A 115 0.48 18.63 -3.48
C ARG A 115 1.83 18.19 -2.93
N PHE A 116 2.46 17.20 -3.56
CA PHE A 116 3.78 16.72 -3.18
C PHE A 116 4.94 17.54 -3.75
N GLY A 117 4.67 18.53 -4.62
CA GLY A 117 5.70 19.35 -5.27
C GLY A 117 6.67 18.53 -6.13
N ARG A 118 6.27 17.33 -6.55
CA ARG A 118 7.09 16.44 -7.37
C ARG A 118 6.63 16.52 -8.82
N ASN A 119 7.58 16.62 -9.73
CA ASN A 119 7.30 16.56 -11.18
C ASN A 119 6.98 15.13 -11.64
N ARG A 120 7.01 14.15 -10.73
CA ARG A 120 6.89 12.75 -11.04
C ARG A 120 5.83 12.11 -10.17
N ILE A 121 5.07 11.21 -10.80
CA ILE A 121 4.09 10.35 -10.16
C ILE A 121 4.80 9.05 -9.74
N ASP A 122 4.56 8.61 -8.51
CA ASP A 122 5.05 7.38 -7.88
C ASP A 122 3.87 6.56 -7.33
N GLU A 123 4.17 5.40 -6.75
CA GLU A 123 3.17 4.46 -6.23
C GLU A 123 2.33 5.08 -5.11
N LEU A 124 2.94 5.90 -4.27
CA LEU A 124 2.27 6.56 -3.16
C LEU A 124 1.25 7.56 -3.68
N GLN A 125 1.62 8.38 -4.66
CA GLN A 125 0.70 9.35 -5.26
C GLN A 125 -0.45 8.68 -6.00
N MET A 126 -0.22 7.52 -6.63
CA MET A 126 -1.30 6.72 -7.20
C MET A 126 -2.24 6.18 -6.12
N LEU A 127 -1.70 5.62 -5.03
CA LEU A 127 -2.50 5.13 -3.91
C LEU A 127 -3.37 6.24 -3.33
N LEU A 128 -2.78 7.40 -3.03
CA LEU A 128 -3.51 8.55 -2.49
C LEU A 128 -4.57 9.07 -3.45
N ALA A 129 -4.30 9.04 -4.76
CA ALA A 129 -5.29 9.42 -5.76
C ALA A 129 -6.50 8.47 -5.74
N PHE A 130 -6.28 7.16 -5.63
CA PHE A 130 -7.37 6.19 -5.49
C PHE A 130 -8.16 6.39 -4.19
N MET A 131 -7.48 6.66 -3.07
CA MET A 131 -8.12 6.91 -1.77
C MET A 131 -8.97 8.19 -1.75
N ARG A 132 -8.66 9.17 -2.60
CA ARG A 132 -9.38 10.44 -2.70
C ARG A 132 -10.43 10.47 -3.80
N MET A 133 -10.65 9.37 -4.51
CA MET A 133 -11.80 9.27 -5.41
C MET A 133 -13.10 9.31 -4.61
N GLU A 134 -14.08 10.08 -5.08
CA GLU A 134 -15.38 10.18 -4.41
C GLU A 134 -16.32 9.03 -4.79
N GLN A 135 -16.03 8.35 -5.91
CA GLN A 135 -16.86 7.30 -6.47
C GLN A 135 -16.03 6.13 -7.03
N GLY A 136 -16.74 5.08 -7.45
CA GLY A 136 -16.14 3.86 -7.99
C GLY A 136 -15.74 2.85 -6.93
N LEU A 137 -15.08 1.78 -7.37
CA LEU A 137 -14.59 0.72 -6.50
C LEU A 137 -13.54 1.20 -5.50
N PRO A 138 -12.57 2.07 -5.86
CA PRO A 138 -11.60 2.59 -4.90
C PRO A 138 -12.27 3.26 -3.69
N ALA A 139 -13.22 4.17 -3.95
CA ALA A 139 -13.94 4.88 -2.91
C ALA A 139 -14.66 3.92 -1.94
N ARG A 140 -15.30 2.88 -2.48
CA ARG A 140 -15.96 1.84 -1.67
C ARG A 140 -14.97 1.07 -0.82
N VAL A 141 -13.88 0.58 -1.42
CA VAL A 141 -12.86 -0.22 -0.72
C VAL A 141 -12.23 0.57 0.42
N PHE A 142 -11.81 1.81 0.18
CA PHE A 142 -11.19 2.62 1.22
C PHE A 142 -12.20 3.11 2.27
N GLY A 143 -13.45 3.36 1.88
CA GLY A 143 -14.54 3.64 2.81
C GLY A 143 -14.82 2.48 3.77
N GLU A 144 -14.81 1.25 3.27
CA GLU A 144 -15.00 0.04 4.08
C GLU A 144 -13.80 -0.26 4.99
N LEU A 145 -12.57 0.03 4.53
CA LEU A 145 -11.37 -0.10 5.36
C LEU A 145 -11.32 0.95 6.49
N GLY A 146 -12.03 2.08 6.34
CA GLY A 146 -12.01 3.17 7.31
C GLY A 146 -10.65 3.89 7.41
N VAL A 147 -9.78 3.71 6.42
CA VAL A 147 -8.42 4.28 6.38
C VAL A 147 -8.44 5.61 5.64
N ARG A 148 -7.92 6.66 6.28
CA ARG A 148 -7.85 8.00 5.69
C ARG A 148 -6.55 8.20 4.91
N PRO A 149 -6.55 8.99 3.82
CA PRO A 149 -5.34 9.31 3.06
C PRO A 149 -4.22 9.90 3.96
N GLU A 150 -4.59 10.71 4.94
CA GLU A 150 -3.65 11.37 5.85
C GLU A 150 -2.86 10.36 6.72
N GLU A 151 -3.46 9.23 7.06
CA GLU A 151 -2.81 8.15 7.83
C GLU A 151 -1.76 7.42 6.98
N VAL A 152 -2.06 7.27 5.69
CA VAL A 152 -1.12 6.72 4.69
C VAL A 152 0.02 7.70 4.40
N GLU A 153 -0.27 9.00 4.31
CA GLU A 153 0.74 10.06 4.18
C GLU A 153 1.68 10.08 5.40
N GLU A 154 1.13 9.98 6.61
CA GLU A 154 1.90 9.93 7.85
C GLU A 154 2.77 8.67 7.94
N PHE A 155 2.21 7.51 7.58
CA PHE A 155 2.97 6.26 7.46
C PHE A 155 4.16 6.42 6.50
N ALA A 156 3.92 6.93 5.29
CA ALA A 156 4.97 7.12 4.29
C ALA A 156 6.06 8.10 4.75
N ARG A 157 5.68 9.13 5.51
CA ARG A 157 6.63 10.13 6.05
C ARG A 157 7.49 9.57 7.18
N THR A 158 6.88 8.81 8.08
CA THR A 158 7.54 8.31 9.29
C THR A 158 8.33 7.03 9.03
N GLY A 159 8.01 6.29 7.96
CA GLY A 159 8.56 4.96 7.69
C GLY A 159 8.22 3.93 8.77
N ARG A 160 7.32 4.29 9.70
CA ARG A 160 6.86 3.43 10.79
C ARG A 160 5.53 2.86 10.42
N THR A 161 5.45 1.56 10.21
CA THR A 161 4.18 0.83 10.17
C THR A 161 3.35 1.25 11.38
N PRO A 162 2.13 1.80 11.20
CA PRO A 162 1.20 1.95 12.30
C PRO A 162 0.78 0.54 12.70
N ASP A 163 1.60 -0.09 13.54
CA ASP A 163 1.33 -1.24 14.39
C ASP A 163 0.32 -2.27 13.85
N ALA A 164 0.47 -2.69 12.59
CA ALA A 164 -0.26 -3.80 12.01
C ALA A 164 0.49 -5.11 12.31
N GLY A 165 0.32 -5.60 13.55
CA GLY A 165 0.13 -7.02 13.84
C GLY A 165 1.32 -7.98 13.78
N LEU A 166 2.52 -7.58 13.35
CA LEU A 166 3.73 -8.39 13.58
C LEU A 166 4.56 -7.72 14.67
N GLU A 167 4.18 -7.95 15.94
CA GLU A 167 5.04 -7.61 17.08
C GLU A 167 6.47 -8.06 16.79
N GLN A 168 7.39 -7.09 16.75
CA GLN A 168 8.79 -7.39 16.50
C GLN A 168 9.29 -8.34 17.59
N LEU A 169 9.82 -9.48 17.15
CA LEU A 169 10.31 -10.55 18.01
C LEU A 169 11.82 -10.47 18.14
N PHE A 170 12.29 -10.11 19.32
CA PHE A 170 13.71 -9.99 19.66
C PHE A 170 14.25 -11.32 20.16
N SER A 171 15.47 -11.70 19.74
CA SER A 171 16.29 -12.68 20.46
C SER A 171 16.74 -12.11 21.82
N PRO A 172 17.22 -12.95 22.76
CA PRO A 172 17.81 -12.46 24.01
C PRO A 172 18.96 -11.47 23.79
N GLU A 173 19.76 -11.67 22.75
CA GLU A 173 20.87 -10.80 22.38
C GLU A 173 20.38 -9.44 21.87
N GLU A 174 19.45 -9.43 20.90
CA GLU A 174 18.87 -8.18 20.36
C GLU A 174 18.10 -7.41 21.44
N ALA A 175 17.44 -8.09 22.36
CA ALA A 175 16.78 -7.47 23.51
C ALA A 175 17.78 -6.83 24.47
N ALA A 176 18.97 -7.41 24.63
CA ALA A 176 20.03 -6.86 25.48
C ALA A 176 20.58 -5.56 24.89
N ASP A 177 20.84 -5.57 23.58
CA ASP A 177 21.25 -4.40 22.82
C ASP A 177 20.20 -3.29 22.90
N TYR A 178 18.92 -3.65 22.74
CA TYR A 178 17.81 -2.71 22.82
C TYR A 178 17.70 -2.03 24.20
N LEU A 179 17.84 -2.81 25.27
CA LEU A 179 17.74 -2.30 26.65
C LEU A 179 19.03 -1.65 27.15
N GLY A 180 20.14 -1.75 26.40
CA GLY A 180 21.45 -1.29 26.84
C GLY A 180 22.00 -2.06 28.05
N ILE A 181 21.66 -3.36 28.17
CA ILE A 181 22.11 -4.22 29.28
C ILE A 181 22.82 -5.47 28.78
N HIS A 182 23.43 -6.21 29.70
CA HIS A 182 24.08 -7.46 29.35
C HIS A 182 23.07 -8.60 29.08
N VAL A 183 23.33 -9.46 28.08
CA VAL A 183 22.44 -10.58 27.70
C VAL A 183 22.16 -11.57 28.84
N GLN A 184 23.09 -11.72 29.80
CA GLN A 184 22.85 -12.56 30.98
C GLN A 184 21.74 -12.00 31.88
N THR A 185 21.60 -10.67 31.95
CA THR A 185 20.52 -10.01 32.69
C THR A 185 19.16 -10.32 32.05
N VAL A 186 19.07 -10.21 30.72
CA VAL A 186 17.87 -10.59 29.96
C VAL A 186 17.52 -12.06 30.21
N ARG A 187 18.51 -12.97 30.12
CA ARG A 187 18.30 -14.40 30.39
C ARG A 187 17.88 -14.68 31.83
N ALA A 188 18.40 -13.93 32.80
CA ALA A 188 17.98 -14.03 34.19
C ALA A 188 16.52 -13.60 34.38
N TRP A 189 16.10 -12.50 33.75
CA TRP A 189 14.71 -12.03 33.77
C TRP A 189 13.73 -12.99 33.10
N ILE A 190 14.12 -13.62 31.99
CA ILE A 190 13.31 -14.69 31.38
C ILE A 190 13.16 -15.87 32.34
N ARG A 191 14.27 -16.31 32.96
CA ARG A 191 14.25 -17.45 33.88
C ARG A 191 13.42 -17.18 35.14
N SER A 192 13.44 -15.94 35.63
CA SER A 192 12.66 -15.52 36.80
C SER A 192 11.20 -15.19 36.47
N GLY A 193 10.81 -15.19 35.19
CA GLY A 193 9.48 -14.79 34.73
C GLY A 193 9.21 -13.28 34.73
N ARG A 194 10.24 -12.45 34.95
CA ARG A 194 10.13 -10.98 34.90
C ARG A 194 9.97 -10.45 33.47
N LEU A 195 10.49 -11.20 32.49
CA LEU A 195 10.34 -10.91 31.07
C LEU A 195 9.72 -12.12 30.38
N LYS A 196 8.56 -11.93 29.74
CA LYS A 196 7.90 -13.02 28.99
C LYS A 196 8.69 -13.32 27.72
N ALA A 197 8.93 -14.61 27.47
CA ALA A 197 9.55 -15.08 26.24
C ALA A 197 8.80 -16.31 25.73
N SER A 198 8.61 -16.37 24.43
CA SER A 198 7.95 -17.49 23.74
C SER A 198 8.97 -18.27 22.91
N ARG A 199 8.75 -19.57 22.76
CA ARG A 199 9.50 -20.39 21.80
C ARG A 199 8.73 -20.43 20.48
N LEU A 200 9.41 -20.24 19.35
CA LEU A 200 8.78 -20.53 18.06
C LEU A 200 8.61 -22.04 17.90
N ALA A 201 7.45 -22.46 17.42
CA ALA A 201 7.17 -23.87 17.13
C ALA A 201 8.27 -24.44 16.21
N GLY A 202 8.90 -25.55 16.64
CA GLY A 202 9.96 -26.22 15.89
C GLY A 202 11.38 -25.68 16.09
N GLN A 203 11.58 -24.57 16.81
CA GLN A 203 12.91 -24.03 17.10
C GLN A 203 13.18 -23.96 18.62
N ARG A 204 14.45 -24.18 19.02
CA ARG A 204 14.90 -24.00 20.42
C ARG A 204 15.17 -22.54 20.77
N ALA A 205 15.00 -21.63 19.83
CA ALA A 205 15.24 -20.20 20.00
C ALA A 205 14.09 -19.53 20.77
N LEU A 206 14.45 -18.68 21.73
CA LEU A 206 13.52 -17.83 22.47
C LEU A 206 13.32 -16.52 21.71
N ARG A 207 12.08 -16.02 21.74
CA ARG A 207 11.73 -14.68 21.25
C ARG A 207 10.96 -13.90 22.29
N ILE A 208 11.24 -12.61 22.34
CA ILE A 208 10.64 -11.64 23.25
C ILE A 208 9.88 -10.63 22.40
N LYS A 209 8.66 -10.30 22.79
CA LYS A 209 7.86 -9.28 22.09
C LYS A 209 8.39 -7.89 22.43
N ALA A 210 8.33 -6.97 21.47
CA ALA A 210 8.67 -5.56 21.68
C ALA A 210 7.90 -4.94 22.86
N SER A 211 6.60 -5.25 22.96
CA SER A 211 5.70 -4.80 24.02
C SER A 211 6.16 -5.24 25.41
N ASP A 212 6.60 -6.50 25.55
CA ASP A 212 7.12 -7.03 26.80
C ASP A 212 8.42 -6.32 27.23
N LEU A 213 9.31 -5.96 26.29
CA LEU A 213 10.54 -5.22 26.60
C LEU A 213 10.25 -3.82 27.14
N ALA A 214 9.29 -3.12 26.53
CA ALA A 214 8.90 -1.78 26.96
C ALA A 214 8.33 -1.77 28.39
N SER A 215 7.60 -2.82 28.78
CA SER A 215 7.02 -2.91 30.14
C SER A 215 8.05 -2.93 31.27
N VAL A 216 9.29 -3.36 30.97
CA VAL A 216 10.36 -3.43 31.98
C VAL A 216 11.04 -2.07 32.20
N LEU A 217 10.84 -1.12 31.28
CA LEU A 217 11.38 0.24 31.34
C LEU A 217 10.45 1.24 32.05
N GLU A 218 9.27 0.80 32.53
CA GLU A 218 8.37 1.71 33.25
C GLU A 218 9.09 2.32 34.47
N PRO A 219 9.22 3.65 34.53
CA PRO A 219 9.89 4.31 35.64
C PRO A 219 9.10 4.04 36.92
N VAL A 220 9.80 3.63 37.98
CA VAL A 220 9.23 3.64 39.33
C VAL A 220 8.99 5.09 39.69
N SER A 221 7.76 5.57 39.52
CA SER A 221 7.32 6.83 40.10
C SER A 221 7.55 6.72 41.60
N GLY A 222 8.55 7.44 42.10
CA GLY A 222 8.84 7.52 43.53
C GLY A 222 7.77 8.32 44.24
N ASP A 223 6.60 7.74 44.43
CA ASP A 223 5.51 8.28 45.25
C ASP A 223 5.52 7.55 46.60
N GLU A 224 6.60 7.72 47.36
CA GLU A 224 6.67 7.25 48.75
C GLU A 224 7.71 8.05 49.54
N ALA A 225 7.51 9.37 49.64
CA ALA A 225 8.30 10.21 50.54
C ALA A 225 7.50 11.42 51.04
N ALA A 226 6.28 11.22 51.53
CA ALA A 226 5.62 12.22 52.37
C ALA A 226 4.44 11.61 53.13
N THR A 227 4.69 10.80 54.15
CA THR A 227 3.87 10.80 55.38
C THR A 227 4.64 10.04 56.46
N GLU A 228 5.23 10.78 57.40
CA GLU A 228 5.17 10.52 58.85
C GLU A 228 6.16 11.45 59.58
N PRO A 229 5.88 11.86 60.83
CA PRO A 229 4.59 12.10 61.49
C PRO A 229 4.37 13.58 61.87
#